data_AF-A0A2K3K2Y7-F1
#
_entry.id   AF-A0A2K3K2Y7-F1
#
_cell.length_a   1.000
_cell.length_b   1.000
_cell.length_c   1.000
_cell.angle_alpha   90.00
_cell.angle_beta   90.00
_cell.angle_gamma   90.00
#
_symmetry.space_group_name_H-M   'P 1'
#
loop_
_entity.id
_entity.type
_entity.pdbx_description
1 polymer ?
#
loop_
_entity_poly.entity_id
_entity_poly.type
_entity_poly.pdbx_seq_one_letter_code
_entity_poly.pdbx_strand_id
1 'polypeptide(L)' 'EIRKYQKSTELLIRKLPFQRLVREIAQDFKTDLRFQSHAVLALQEAAEAYL' A
#
# COMPACT_ATOMS: atom_id res chain seq x y z
N GLU A 1 11.26 2.54 -20.08
CA GLU A 1 10.53 2.24 -18.83
C GLU A 1 11.22 2.81 -17.60
N ILE A 2 12.49 2.49 -17.33
CA ILE A 2 13.27 3.01 -16.18
C ILE A 2 13.18 4.55 -16.04
N ARG A 3 13.52 5.30 -17.10
CA ARG A 3 13.46 6.77 -17.08
C ARG A 3 12.06 7.34 -16.84
N LYS A 4 11.00 6.59 -17.17
CA LYS A 4 9.61 7.01 -16.92
C LYS A 4 9.30 6.90 -15.43
N TYR A 5 9.53 5.73 -14.85
CA TYR A 5 9.24 5.47 -13.44
C TYR A 5 10.13 6.26 -12.48
N GLN A 6 11.41 6.47 -12.83
CA GLN A 6 12.32 7.31 -12.05
C GLN A 6 11.94 8.80 -12.04
N LYS A 7 11.14 9.27 -13.01
CA LYS A 7 10.72 10.67 -13.10
C LYS A 7 9.37 10.94 -12.42
N SER A 8 8.55 9.91 -12.25
CA SER A 8 7.23 9.98 -11.60
C SER A 8 7.31 9.66 -10.11
N THR A 9 6.31 10.12 -9.36
CA THR A 9 6.08 9.74 -7.95
C THR A 9 4.76 8.97 -7.79
N GLU A 10 4.22 8.44 -8.88
CA GLU A 10 3.00 7.65 -8.85
C GLU A 10 3.28 6.30 -8.21
N LEU A 11 2.35 5.85 -7.37
CA LEU A 11 2.38 4.49 -6.80
C LEU A 11 2.31 3.46 -7.93
N LEU A 12 3.25 2.54 -7.93
CA LEU A 12 3.40 1.48 -8.92
C LEU A 12 2.47 0.30 -8.63
N ILE A 13 2.13 0.06 -7.36
CA ILE A 13 1.22 -1.00 -6.95
C ILE A 13 -0.23 -0.48 -7.01
N ARG A 14 -1.14 -1.31 -7.51
CA ARG A 14 -2.57 -0.96 -7.57
C ARG A 14 -3.15 -0.87 -6.15
N LYS A 15 -3.80 0.26 -5.84
CA LYS A 15 -4.36 0.57 -4.52
C LYS A 15 -5.35 -0.47 -3.97
N LEU A 16 -6.28 -0.97 -4.79
CA LEU A 16 -7.32 -1.90 -4.32
C LEU A 16 -6.76 -3.28 -3.91
N PRO A 17 -5.91 -3.95 -4.73
CA PRO A 17 -5.20 -5.16 -4.29
C PRO A 17 -4.33 -4.93 -3.05
N PHE A 18 -3.59 -3.82 -2.99
CA PHE A 18 -2.76 -3.50 -1.82
C PHE A 18 -3.61 -3.33 -0.54
N GLN A 19 -4.73 -2.61 -0.63
CA GLN A 19 -5.66 -2.46 0.49
C GLN A 19 -6.25 -3.81 0.95
N ARG A 20 -6.56 -4.73 0.03
CA ARG A 20 -7.06 -6.07 0.38
C ARG A 20 -6.00 -6.86 1.14
N LEU A 21 -4.74 -6.83 0.67
CA LEU A 21 -3.62 -7.48 1.33
C LEU A 21 -3.37 -6.92 2.74
N VAL A 22 -3.41 -5.60 2.92
CA VAL A 22 -3.29 -4.97 4.24
C VAL A 22 -4.37 -5.49 5.20
N ARG A 23 -5.62 -5.63 4.72
CA ARG A 23 -6.74 -6.13 5.54
C ARG A 23 -6.62 -7.61 5.86
N GLU A 24 -6.18 -8.41 4.89
CA GLU A 24 -5.94 -9.85 5.06
C GLU A 24 -4.90 -10.08 6.17
N ILE A 25 -3.74 -9.43 6.08
CA ILE A 25 -2.67 -9.54 7.10
C ILE A 25 -3.15 -9.02 8.46
N ALA A 26 -3.86 -7.88 8.49
CA ALA A 26 -4.33 -7.30 9.75
C ALA A 26 -5.35 -8.18 10.48
N GLN A 27 -6.14 -8.95 9.74
CA GLN A 27 -7.15 -9.85 10.30
C GLN A 27 -6.53 -10.95 11.15
N ASP A 28 -5.31 -11.40 10.81
CA ASP A 28 -4.56 -12.40 11.59
C ASP A 28 -4.13 -11.87 12.97
N PHE A 29 -4.00 -10.56 13.14
CA PHE A 29 -3.65 -9.93 14.41
C PHE A 29 -4.88 -9.54 15.22
N LYS A 30 -5.90 -8.98 14.57
CA LYS A 30 -7.14 -8.56 15.22
C LYS A 30 -8.26 -8.44 14.21
N THR A 31 -9.38 -9.11 14.50
CA THR A 31 -10.59 -9.03 13.69
C THR A 31 -11.25 -7.65 13.80
N ASP A 32 -11.97 -7.25 12.75
CA ASP A 32 -12.79 -6.03 12.69
C ASP A 32 -12.03 -4.69 12.81
N LEU A 33 -10.74 -4.69 12.48
CA LEU A 33 -9.96 -3.46 12.37
C LEU A 33 -10.45 -2.56 11.23
N ARG A 34 -10.61 -1.28 11.55
CA ARG A 34 -10.88 -0.22 10.57
C ARG A 34 -9.60 0.57 10.33
N PHE A 35 -9.32 0.82 9.07
CA PHE A 35 -8.18 1.63 8.64
C PHE A 35 -8.66 3.00 8.19
N GLN A 36 -7.96 4.05 8.62
CA GLN A 36 -8.06 5.35 7.97
C GLN A 36 -7.50 5.25 6.54
N SER A 37 -8.04 6.03 5.61
CA SER A 37 -7.56 6.07 4.23
C SER A 37 -6.07 6.42 4.15
N HIS A 38 -5.62 7.39 4.95
CA HIS A 38 -4.22 7.82 5.02
C HIS A 38 -3.30 6.75 5.63
N ALA A 39 -3.80 5.88 6.50
CA ALA A 39 -3.00 4.80 7.07
C ALA A 39 -2.64 3.76 5.99
N VAL A 40 -3.60 3.39 5.14
CA VAL A 40 -3.35 2.47 4.02
C VAL A 40 -2.40 3.10 2.99
N LEU A 41 -2.55 4.40 2.74
CA LEU A 41 -1.64 5.14 1.86
C LEU A 41 -0.20 5.14 2.38
N ALA A 42 -0.01 5.46 3.67
CA ALA A 42 1.31 5.47 4.30
C ALA A 42 1.98 4.09 4.26
N LEU A 43 1.22 3.02 4.49
CA LEU A 43 1.72 1.65 4.34
C LEU A 43 2.18 1.36 2.90
N GLN A 44 1.46 1.86 1.90
CA GLN A 44 1.81 1.66 0.51
C GLN A 44 3.07 2.43 0.12
N GLU A 45 3.16 3.71 0.52
CA GLU A 45 4.35 4.53 0.28
C GLU A 45 5.61 3.91 0.90
N ALA A 46 5.50 3.44 2.15
CA ALA A 46 6.62 2.79 2.83
C ALA A 46 7.02 1.46 2.17
N ALA A 47 6.04 0.64 1.76
CA ALA A 47 6.31 -0.64 1.11
C ALA A 47 6.95 -0.46 -0.27
N GLU A 48 6.48 0.49 -1.08
CA GLU A 48 7.06 0.77 -2.40
C GLU A 48 8.43 1.44 -2.32
N ALA A 49 8.69 2.26 -1.28
CA ALA A 49 10.02 2.84 -1.08
C ALA A 49 11.05 1.81 -0.62
N TYR A 50 10.61 0.71 0.01
CA TYR A 50 11.47 -0.37 0.47
C TYR A 50 11.88 -1.36 -0.64
N LEU A 51 10.96 -1.64 -1.58
CA LEU A 51 11.14 -2.58 -2.68
C LEU A 51 11.96 -1.97 -3.83
#